data_AF-A0AAQ1P6D2-F1
#
_entry.id   AF-A0AAQ1P6D2-F1
#
_cell.length_a   1.000
_cell.length_b   1.000
_cell.length_c   1.000
_cell.angle_alpha   90.00
_cell.angle_beta   90.00
_cell.angle_gamma   90.00
#
_symmetry.space_group_name_H-M   'P 1'
#
loop_
_entity.id
_entity.type
_entity.pdbx_description
1 polymer ?
#
loop_
_entity_poly.entity_id
_entity_poly.type
_entity_poly.pdbx_seq_one_letter_code
_entity_poly.pdbx_strand_id
1 'polypeptide(L)' 'MPIDGCGIVSRRGLRIFVGYVLKHQPIGLEQIGDGLWEVIFGPIVLGRSDVRDAIDGYVTLKVSPM' A
#
# COMPACT_ATOMS: atom_id res chain seq x y z
N MET A 1 4.79 -0.16 23.37
CA MET A 1 5.56 -0.48 22.15
C MET A 1 4.81 0.11 20.97
N PRO A 2 5.46 0.79 20.01
CA PRO A 2 4.76 1.20 18.80
C PRO A 2 4.25 -0.07 18.12
N ILE A 3 2.96 -0.08 17.79
CA ILE A 3 2.30 -1.25 17.23
C ILE A 3 2.24 -1.02 15.72
N ASP A 4 3.26 -1.46 15.01
CA ASP A 4 3.28 -1.39 13.55
C ASP A 4 2.40 -2.52 12.98
N GLY A 5 1.32 -2.15 12.28
CA GLY A 5 0.53 -3.07 11.47
C GLY A 5 1.13 -3.23 10.07
N CYS A 6 0.76 -4.30 9.40
CA CYS A 6 1.03 -4.50 7.97
C CYS A 6 -0.12 -5.23 7.28
N GLY A 7 -0.21 -5.07 5.97
CA GLY A 7 -1.19 -5.76 5.12
C GLY A 7 -0.57 -6.21 3.79
N ILE A 8 -1.11 -7.31 3.26
CA ILE A 8 -0.75 -7.84 1.93
C ILE A 8 -2.01 -7.92 1.09
N VAL A 9 -1.94 -7.38 -0.13
CA VAL A 9 -2.98 -7.57 -1.14
C VAL A 9 -2.39 -8.34 -2.31
N SER A 10 -3.02 -9.47 -2.65
CA SER A 10 -2.68 -10.27 -3.84
C SER A 10 -3.72 -10.01 -4.93
N ARG A 11 -3.31 -9.49 -6.09
CA ARG A 11 -4.20 -9.26 -7.23
C ARG A 11 -3.46 -9.47 -8.55
N ARG A 12 -4.04 -10.28 -9.45
CA ARG A 12 -3.48 -10.57 -10.80
C ARG A 12 -1.99 -10.97 -10.79
N GLY A 13 -1.56 -11.71 -9.77
CA GLY A 13 -0.17 -12.16 -9.63
C GLY A 13 0.78 -11.15 -8.97
N LEU A 14 0.33 -9.92 -8.71
CA LEU A 14 1.08 -8.91 -7.96
C LEU A 14 0.77 -9.00 -6.46
N ARG A 15 1.80 -8.87 -5.63
CA ARG A 15 1.65 -8.73 -4.17
C ARG A 15 2.06 -7.32 -3.75
N ILE A 16 1.12 -6.56 -3.23
CA ILE A 16 1.37 -5.22 -2.70
C ILE A 16 1.52 -5.35 -1.18
N PHE A 17 2.67 -4.96 -0.66
CA PHE A 17 2.94 -4.93 0.78
C PHE A 17 2.82 -3.50 1.30
N VAL A 18 1.95 -3.30 2.29
CA VAL A 18 1.77 -2.00 2.95
C VAL A 18 2.18 -2.15 4.41
N GLY A 19 3.29 -1.50 4.77
CA GLY A 19 3.83 -1.50 6.14
C GLY A 19 3.59 -0.17 6.86
N TYR A 20 3.89 -0.13 8.15
CA TYR A 20 3.76 1.06 9.01
C TYR A 20 2.33 1.60 9.10
N VAL A 21 1.36 0.69 9.21
CA VAL A 21 -0.06 1.06 9.24
C VAL A 21 -0.67 0.88 10.63
N LEU A 22 -1.73 1.63 10.92
CA LEU A 22 -2.44 1.52 12.20
C LEU A 22 -3.15 0.17 12.31
N LYS A 23 -2.90 -0.52 13.42
CA LYS A 23 -3.60 -1.78 13.73
C LYS A 23 -5.11 -1.51 13.86
N HIS A 24 -5.93 -2.37 13.25
CA HIS A 24 -7.40 -2.29 13.22
C HIS A 24 -8.02 -1.19 12.36
N GLN A 25 -7.22 -0.44 11.60
CA GLN A 25 -7.74 0.53 10.64
C GLN A 25 -7.66 -0.03 9.22
N PRO A 26 -8.78 -0.06 8.47
CA PRO A 26 -8.74 -0.43 7.07
C PRO A 26 -8.04 0.65 6.26
N ILE A 27 -7.42 0.23 5.17
CA ILE A 27 -6.70 1.09 4.24
C ILE A 27 -7.20 0.72 2.85
N GLY A 28 -7.61 1.73 2.11
CA GLY A 28 -8.02 1.58 0.72
C GLY A 28 -6.82 1.36 -0.18
N LEU A 29 -7.01 0.51 -1.19
CA LEU A 29 -6.14 0.37 -2.34
C LEU A 29 -6.99 0.59 -3.58
N GLU A 30 -6.77 1.72 -4.26
CA GLU A 30 -7.53 2.11 -5.44
C GLU A 30 -6.63 2.09 -6.67
N GLN A 31 -7.09 1.43 -7.73
CA GLN A 31 -6.38 1.42 -9.01
C GLN A 31 -6.82 2.65 -9.82
N ILE A 32 -5.94 3.63 -9.94
CA ILE A 32 -6.20 4.89 -10.64
C ILE A 32 -5.69 4.89 -12.09
N GLY A 33 -4.97 3.84 -12.48
CA GLY A 33 -4.46 3.66 -13.84
C GLY A 33 -3.95 2.25 -14.08
N ASP A 34 -3.48 1.99 -15.30
CA ASP A 34 -2.86 0.70 -15.61
C ASP A 34 -1.58 0.53 -14.79
N GLY A 35 -1.60 -0.43 -13.86
CA GLY A 35 -0.49 -0.67 -12.94
C GLY A 35 -0.29 0.39 -11.85
N LEU A 36 -1.06 1.48 -11.82
CA LEU A 36 -0.89 2.55 -10.83
C LEU A 36 -1.95 2.45 -9.72
N TRP A 37 -1.47 2.44 -8.49
CA TRP A 37 -2.29 2.25 -7.28
C TRP A 37 -2.08 3.39 -6.29
N GLU A 38 -3.18 3.85 -5.70
CA GLU A 38 -3.18 4.73 -4.53
C GLU A 38 -3.49 3.95 -3.26
N VAL A 39 -2.74 4.25 -2.21
CA VAL A 39 -3.01 3.79 -0.84
C VAL A 39 -3.71 4.93 -0.12
N ILE A 40 -4.90 4.65 0.43
CA ILE A 40 -5.82 5.67 0.94
C ILE A 40 -6.20 5.34 2.40
N PHE A 41 -6.12 6.32 3.29
CA PHE A 41 -6.64 6.20 4.66
C PHE A 41 -7.74 7.23 4.89
N GLY A 42 -8.99 6.77 4.96
CA GLY A 42 -10.15 7.66 4.98
C GLY A 42 -10.16 8.57 3.75
N PRO A 43 -10.15 9.90 3.90
CA PRO A 43 -10.08 10.85 2.78
C PRO A 43 -8.65 11.19 2.32
N ILE A 44 -7.61 10.60 2.93
CA ILE A 44 -6.20 10.99 2.71
C ILE A 44 -5.49 9.99 1.80
N VAL A 45 -4.89 10.47 0.72
CA VAL A 45 -3.95 9.68 -0.10
C VAL A 45 -2.60 9.61 0.61
N LEU A 46 -2.21 8.41 1.03
CA LEU A 46 -0.96 8.14 1.74
C LEU A 46 0.23 7.99 0.78
N GLY A 47 -0.02 7.58 -0.46
CA GLY A 47 1.01 7.48 -1.49
C GLY A 47 0.58 6.66 -2.69
N ARG A 48 1.49 6.56 -3.66
CA ARG A 48 1.27 5.88 -4.94
C ARG A 48 2.31 4.79 -5.19
N SER A 49 1.87 3.72 -5.83
CA SER A 49 2.66 2.56 -6.18
C SER A 49 2.44 2.24 -7.65
N ASP A 50 3.50 2.20 -8.46
CA ASP A 50 3.45 1.62 -9.81
C ASP A 50 3.93 0.16 -9.73
N VAL A 51 3.16 -0.76 -10.32
CA VAL A 51 3.54 -2.17 -10.44
C VAL A 51 4.84 -2.38 -11.20
N ARG A 52 5.24 -1.40 -12.04
CA ARG A 52 6.52 -1.40 -12.76
C ARG A 52 7.71 -1.22 -11.82
N ASP A 53 7.48 -0.69 -10.62
CA ASP A 53 8.50 -0.56 -9.57
C ASP A 53 8.64 -1.86 -8.74
N ALA A 54 7.96 -2.94 -9.13
CA ALA A 54 8.01 -4.20 -8.40
C ALA A 54 9.40 -4.84 -8.47
N ILE A 55 9.92 -5.19 -7.30
CA ILE A 55 11.14 -5.99 -7.13
C ILE A 55 10.72 -7.34 -6.55
N ASP A 56 11.08 -8.44 -7.22
CA ASP A 56 10.68 -9.81 -6.85
C ASP A 56 9.15 -10.01 -6.70
N GLY A 57 8.36 -9.26 -7.47
CA GLY A 57 6.89 -9.32 -7.43
C GLY A 57 6.26 -8.53 -6.28
N TYR A 58 7.05 -7.73 -5.56
CA TYR A 58 6.59 -6.86 -4.47
C TYR A 58 6.79 -5.39 -4.82
N VAL A 59 5.77 -4.57 -4.56
CA VAL A 59 5.92 -3.11 -4.47
C VAL A 59 5.79 -2.69 -3.01
N THR A 60 6.70 -1.83 -2.56
CA THR A 60 6.72 -1.31 -1.19
C THR A 60 6.41 0.17 -1.20
N LEU A 61 5.28 0.56 -0.60
CA LEU A 61 5.00 1.95 -0.29
C LEU A 61 5.44 2.25 1.14
N LYS A 62 6.42 3.16 1.29
CA LYS A 62 6.75 3.75 2.60
C LYS A 62 5.88 4.97 2.79
N VAL A 63 4.92 4.87 3.70
CA VAL A 63 4.16 6.04 4.16
C VAL A 63 5.02 6.74 5.21
N SER A 64 5.58 7.91 4.89
CA SER A 64 6.27 8.71 5.90
C SER A 64 5.24 9.25 6.89
N PRO A 65 5.52 9.22 8.21
CA PRO A 65 4.73 10.00 9.15
C PRO A 65 4.86 11.47 8.75
N MET A 66 3.74 12.15 8.56
CA MET A 66 3.70 13.62 8.53
C MET A 66 4.15 14.16 9.89
#